data_AF-A0A016THS2-F1
#
_entry.id   AF-A0A016THS2-F1
#
_cell.length_a   1.000
_cell.length_b   1.000
_cell.length_c   1.000
_cell.angle_alpha   90.00
_cell.angle_beta   90.00
_cell.angle_gamma   90.00
#
_symmetry.space_group_name_H-M   'P 1'
#
loop_
_entity.id
_entity.type
_entity.pdbx_description
1 polymer ?
#
loop_
_entity_poly.entity_id
_entity_poly.type
_entity_poly.pdbx_seq_one_letter_code
_entity_poly.pdbx_strand_id
1 'polypeptide(L)'
;MSCFRKYTKSVLKAVKKGLESLLNNTKALNQVIYPKATRFGCWGVLRGNRTAQVACVYDKKAEMNSLITKEACTTNENCTYYNGSTCLWNLCYAEQF
;
A
#
# COMPACT_ATOMS: atom_id res chain seq x y z
N MET A 1 7.25 -2.30 0.85
CA MET A 1 6.90 -3.65 0.35
C MET A 1 7.67 -3.92 -0.94
N SER A 2 8.01 -5.18 -1.26
CA SER A 2 8.69 -5.53 -2.53
C SER A 2 8.26 -6.89 -3.05
N CYS A 3 8.15 -7.04 -4.37
CA CYS A 3 7.82 -8.30 -5.02
C CYS A 3 8.75 -8.55 -6.23
N PHE A 4 9.05 -9.84 -6.46
CA PHE A 4 9.89 -10.32 -7.55
C PHE A 4 9.16 -11.44 -8.27
N ARG A 5 8.90 -11.28 -9.57
CA ARG A 5 8.19 -12.29 -10.37
C ARG A 5 8.79 -12.45 -11.76
N LYS A 6 9.00 -13.70 -12.16
CA LYS A 6 9.29 -14.03 -13.56
C LYS A 6 8.05 -13.79 -14.41
N TYR A 7 8.23 -13.22 -15.60
CA TYR A 7 7.20 -13.03 -16.61
C TYR A 7 7.55 -13.80 -17.87
N THR A 8 6.54 -14.31 -18.57
CA THR A 8 6.73 -15.02 -19.85
C THR A 8 6.38 -14.11 -21.02
N LYS A 9 5.12 -13.63 -21.05
CA LYS A 9 4.56 -12.83 -22.15
C LYS A 9 4.05 -11.45 -21.72
N SER A 10 3.74 -11.24 -20.44
CA SER A 10 3.18 -9.98 -19.94
C SER A 10 3.76 -9.64 -18.56
N VAL A 11 4.40 -8.47 -18.48
CA VAL A 11 4.90 -7.89 -17.23
C VAL A 11 3.74 -7.55 -16.31
N LEU A 12 2.66 -6.96 -16.84
CA LEU A 12 1.46 -6.61 -16.05
C LEU A 12 0.86 -7.83 -15.36
N LYS A 13 0.77 -8.98 -16.05
CA LYS A 13 0.30 -10.22 -15.46
C LYS A 13 1.21 -10.70 -14.32
N ALA A 14 2.51 -10.52 -14.44
CA ALA A 14 3.46 -10.88 -13.39
C ALA A 14 3.38 -9.93 -12.19
N VAL A 15 3.22 -8.62 -12.42
CA VAL A 15 2.99 -7.64 -11.36
C VAL A 15 1.69 -7.93 -10.63
N LYS A 16 0.59 -8.19 -11.34
CA LYS A 16 -0.69 -8.59 -10.74
C LYS A 16 -0.55 -9.81 -9.82
N LYS A 17 0.06 -10.89 -10.30
CA LYS A 17 0.36 -12.08 -9.48
C LYS A 17 1.26 -11.77 -8.29
N GLY A 18 2.19 -10.83 -8.47
CA GLY A 18 3.05 -10.33 -7.42
C GLY A 18 2.24 -9.68 -6.30
N LEU A 19 1.34 -8.76 -6.65
CA LEU A 19 0.43 -8.08 -5.73
C LEU A 19 -0.52 -9.07 -5.04
N GLU A 20 -1.13 -10.00 -5.78
CA GLU A 20 -1.98 -11.06 -5.21
C GLU A 20 -1.23 -11.91 -4.18
N SER A 21 0.05 -12.21 -4.43
CA SER A 21 0.85 -12.96 -3.46
C SER A 21 1.20 -12.21 -2.18
N LEU A 22 1.03 -10.88 -2.15
CA LEU A 22 1.20 -10.09 -0.92
C LEU A 22 0.06 -10.33 0.07
N LEU A 23 -1.13 -10.71 -0.41
CA LEU A 23 -2.28 -11.04 0.44
C LEU A 23 -1.94 -12.19 1.42
N ASN A 24 -1.02 -13.08 1.02
CA ASN A 24 -0.55 -14.20 1.85
C ASN A 24 0.70 -13.87 2.67
N ASN A 25 1.23 -12.65 2.59
CA ASN A 25 2.41 -12.20 3.33
C ASN A 25 2.00 -11.17 4.37
N THR A 26 1.69 -11.62 5.60
CA THR A 26 1.18 -10.78 6.69
C THR A 26 2.04 -9.53 6.94
N LYS A 27 3.37 -9.65 6.91
CA LYS A 27 4.27 -8.52 7.14
C LYS A 27 4.17 -7.47 6.03
N ALA A 28 4.12 -7.92 4.78
CA ALA A 28 3.97 -7.01 3.65
C ALA A 28 2.55 -6.41 3.60
N LEU A 29 1.53 -7.23 3.86
CA LEU A 29 0.13 -6.81 3.91
C LEU A 29 -0.07 -5.73 4.98
N ASN A 30 0.45 -5.92 6.19
CA ASN A 30 0.36 -4.93 7.28
C ASN A 30 0.87 -3.54 6.88
N GLN A 31 1.88 -3.46 6.00
CA GLN A 31 2.34 -2.19 5.47
C GLN A 31 1.39 -1.59 4.43
N VAL A 32 0.78 -2.42 3.58
CA VAL A 32 -0.17 -1.99 2.55
C VAL A 32 -1.44 -1.46 3.17
N ILE A 33 -1.96 -2.13 4.20
CA ILE A 33 -3.22 -1.78 4.87
C ILE A 33 -3.01 -0.88 6.10
N TYR A 34 -1.85 -0.23 6.23
CA TYR A 34 -1.54 0.58 7.41
C TYR A 34 -2.35 1.88 7.42
N PRO A 35 -3.31 2.09 8.35
CA PRO A 35 -4.26 3.20 8.28
C PRO A 35 -3.65 4.59 8.46
N LYS A 36 -2.44 4.66 9.03
CA LYS A 36 -1.72 5.94 9.21
C LYS A 36 -0.79 6.28 8.03
N ALA A 37 -0.60 5.40 7.06
CA ALA A 37 0.13 5.75 5.84
C ALA A 37 -0.81 6.54 4.90
N THR A 38 -0.35 7.70 4.43
CA THR A 38 -1.16 8.59 3.57
C THR A 38 -0.63 8.69 2.16
N ARG A 39 0.63 8.33 1.96
CA ARG A 39 1.33 8.47 0.68
C ARG A 39 2.18 7.24 0.42
N PHE A 40 2.19 6.81 -0.83
CA PHE A 40 3.07 5.75 -1.27
C PHE A 40 3.53 6.00 -2.71
N GLY A 41 4.71 5.52 -3.03
CA GLY A 41 5.27 5.54 -4.37
C GLY A 41 5.85 4.18 -4.69
N CYS A 42 5.59 3.68 -5.90
CA CYS A 42 6.11 2.40 -6.37
C CYS A 42 7.06 2.62 -7.54
N TRP A 43 8.16 1.88 -7.52
CA TRP A 43 9.11 1.80 -8.62
C TRP A 43 9.29 0.35 -9.04
N GLY A 44 9.52 0.15 -10.34
CA GLY A 44 9.72 -1.16 -10.92
C GLY A 44 10.93 -1.21 -11.84
N VAL A 45 11.61 -2.36 -11.86
CA VAL A 45 12.75 -2.64 -12.73
C VAL A 45 12.56 -4.01 -13.37
N LEU A 46 12.86 -4.10 -14.66
CA LEU A 46 12.98 -5.36 -15.38
C LEU A 46 14.44 -5.81 -15.34
N ARG A 47 14.67 -7.00 -14.79
CA ARG A 47 15.99 -7.65 -14.75
C ARG A 47 16.08 -8.74 -15.79
N GLY A 48 17.31 -9.20 -16.05
CA GLY A 48 17.59 -10.39 -16.85
C GLY A 48 16.78 -11.61 -16.40
N ASN A 49 16.66 -12.62 -17.27
CA ASN A 49 15.81 -13.80 -17.07
C ASN A 49 14.31 -13.49 -16.97
N ARG A 50 13.85 -12.42 -17.63
CA ARG A 50 12.45 -11.97 -17.65
C ARG A 50 11.89 -11.83 -16.23
N THR A 51 12.58 -11.12 -15.36
CA THR A 51 12.15 -10.91 -13.97
C THR A 51 11.71 -9.47 -13.77
N ALA A 52 10.48 -9.27 -13.31
CA ALA A 52 9.99 -7.97 -12.86
C ALA A 52 10.18 -7.86 -11.35
N GLN A 53 10.85 -6.79 -10.91
CA GLN A 53 10.95 -6.40 -9.51
C GLN A 53 10.17 -5.11 -9.31
N VAL A 54 9.28 -5.08 -8.33
CA VAL A 54 8.53 -3.88 -7.92
C VAL A 54 8.74 -3.66 -6.44
N ALA A 55 9.00 -2.42 -6.05
CA ALA A 55 9.08 -2.00 -4.66
C ALA A 55 8.24 -0.75 -4.45
N CYS A 56 7.55 -0.68 -3.31
CA CYS A 56 6.80 0.49 -2.89
C CYS A 56 7.32 1.00 -1.54
N VAL A 57 7.50 2.32 -1.48
CA VAL A 57 7.86 3.11 -0.30
C VAL A 57 6.61 3.83 0.18
N TYR A 58 6.47 3.91 1.50
CA TYR A 58 5.34 4.54 2.20
C TYR A 58 5.90 5.64 3.10
N ASP A 59 5.14 6.71 3.27
CA ASP A 59 5.48 7.81 4.18
C ASP A 59 5.60 7.37 5.64
N LYS A 60 4.81 6.37 6.06
CA LYS A 60 4.93 5.75 7.38
C LYS A 60 5.07 4.24 7.32
N LYS A 61 5.97 3.73 8.16
CA LYS A 61 6.19 2.30 8.36
C LYS A 61 5.16 1.75 9.34
N ALA A 62 4.57 0.60 9.03
CA ALA A 62 3.62 -0.07 9.90
C ALA A 62 4.29 -0.54 11.21
N GLU A 63 3.60 -0.34 12.32
CA GLU A 63 3.95 -0.91 13.62
C GLU A 63 3.28 -2.28 13.75
N MET A 64 3.94 -3.21 14.46
CA MET A 64 3.59 -4.64 14.39
C MET A 64 2.20 -5.00 14.94
N ASN A 65 1.51 -4.05 15.60
CA ASN A 65 0.19 -4.22 16.23
C ASN A 65 -0.80 -3.07 15.91
N SER A 66 -0.54 -2.25 14.89
CA SER A 66 -1.27 -0.98 14.69
C SER A 66 -2.49 -1.05 13.77
N LEU A 67 -3.05 -2.23 13.52
CA LEU A 67 -4.35 -2.34 12.86
C LEU A 67 -5.44 -1.95 13.86
N ILE A 68 -5.55 -0.64 14.09
CA ILE A 68 -6.62 -0.08 14.91
C ILE A 68 -7.88 -0.13 14.04
N THR A 69 -8.78 -1.04 14.41
CA THR A 69 -10.14 -1.18 13.90
C THR A 69 -10.99 0.02 14.32
N LYS A 70 -10.74 1.18 13.71
CA LYS A 70 -11.69 2.29 13.73
C LYS A 70 -12.67 2.14 12.57
N GLU A 71 -13.88 2.63 12.78
CA GLU A 71 -14.89 2.73 11.73
C GLU A 71 -14.39 3.57 10.57
N ALA A 72 -14.92 3.29 9.38
CA ALA A 72 -14.63 4.09 8.20
C ALA A 72 -15.23 5.50 8.35
N CYS A 73 -14.62 6.51 7.73
CA CYS A 73 -15.13 7.87 7.85
C CYS A 73 -16.44 8.02 7.05
N THR A 74 -17.37 8.81 7.57
CA THR A 74 -18.56 9.27 6.83
C THR A 74 -18.53 10.79 6.62
N THR A 75 -17.87 11.52 7.51
CA THR A 75 -17.62 12.96 7.41
C THR A 75 -16.15 13.28 7.68
N ASN A 76 -15.72 14.51 7.35
CA ASN A 76 -14.33 14.95 7.54
C ASN A 76 -13.89 14.90 9.00
N GLU A 77 -14.80 15.13 9.95
CA GLU A 77 -14.54 15.15 11.39
C GLU A 77 -14.15 13.77 11.94
N ASN A 78 -14.51 12.68 11.27
CA ASN A 78 -14.09 11.33 11.67
C ASN A 78 -12.59 11.08 11.42
N CYS A 79 -11.96 11.87 10.56
CA CYS A 79 -10.56 11.73 10.19
C CYS A 79 -9.65 12.36 11.25
N THR A 80 -9.28 11.55 12.25
CA THR A 80 -8.55 12.02 13.44
C THR A 80 -7.03 11.82 13.41
N TYR A 81 -6.48 11.15 12.39
CA TYR A 81 -5.03 10.87 12.33
C TYR A 81 -4.19 12.08 11.90
N TYR A 82 -4.74 12.94 11.03
CA TYR A 82 -4.06 14.10 10.47
C TYR A 82 -5.04 15.27 10.38
N ASN A 83 -4.58 16.47 10.75
CA ASN A 83 -5.40 17.67 10.67
C ASN A 83 -5.67 18.05 9.21
N GLY A 84 -6.85 18.61 8.94
CA GLY A 84 -7.23 19.02 7.58
C GLY A 84 -7.44 17.86 6.62
N SER A 85 -7.84 16.68 7.14
CA SER A 85 -8.15 15.52 6.29
C SER A 85 -9.56 15.62 5.70
N THR A 86 -9.72 15.14 4.48
CA THR A 86 -11.01 15.04 3.78
C THR A 86 -11.45 13.59 3.72
N CYS A 87 -12.71 13.31 4.04
CA CYS A 87 -13.30 11.98 3.89
C CYS A 87 -13.87 11.79 2.48
N LEU A 88 -13.31 10.86 1.73
CA LEU A 88 -13.78 10.50 0.38
C LEU A 88 -13.87 8.98 0.25
N TRP A 89 -15.00 8.47 -0.21
CA TRP A 89 -15.24 7.02 -0.41
C TRP A 89 -14.90 6.17 0.84
N ASN A 90 -15.23 6.69 2.02
CA ASN A 90 -14.95 6.10 3.32
C ASN A 90 -13.44 6.01 3.69
N LEU A 91 -12.58 6.76 3.01
CA LEU A 91 -11.15 6.89 3.30
C LEU A 91 -10.78 8.34 3.63
N CYS A 92 -9.89 8.51 4.60
CA CYS A 92 -9.35 9.81 4.97
C CYS A 92 -8.13 10.15 4.11
N TYR A 93 -8.22 11.26 3.36
CA TYR A 93 -7.12 11.81 2.57
C TYR A 93 -6.54 13.04 3.27
N ALA A 94 -5.22 13.04 3.54
CA ALA A 94 -4.53 14.13 4.19
C ALA A 94 -3.81 15.02 3.16
N GLU A 95 -4.03 16.35 3.21
CA GLU A 95 -3.45 17.30 2.25
C GLU A 95 -2.21 18.06 2.78
N GLN A 96 -2.08 18.28 4.09
CA GLN A 96 -1.00 19.09 4.71
C GLN A 96 -0.14 18.33 5.72
N PHE A 97 1.14 18.72 5.82
CA PHE A 97 2.19 18.15 6.68
C PHE A 97 2.96 19.28 7.37
#